data_AF-A0AAD4E232-F1
#
_entry.id   AF-A0AAD4E232-F1
#
_cell.length_a   1.000
_cell.length_b   1.000
_cell.length_c   1.000
_cell.angle_alpha   90.00
_cell.angle_beta   90.00
_cell.angle_gamma   90.00
#
_symmetry.space_group_name_H-M   'P 1'
#
loop_
_entity.id
_entity.type
_entity.pdbx_description
1 polymer ?
#
loop_
_entity_poly.entity_id
_entity_poly.type
_entity_poly.pdbx_seq_one_letter_code
_entity_poly.pdbx_strand_id
1 'polypeptide(L)'
;MAALRVEWVKARAHTLCWNEEVLLLREEMRRTRTFLEWKARWWENHAKFTVDDSLSSEGMAVYAFRQAVLQRRLSNSFLQLWSASLTTNQVHASQSNVDEDEDIVIHGETYEDDAEDDLED
;
A
#
# COMPACT_ATOMS: atom_id res chain seq x y z
N MET A 1 25.88 2.73 25.30
CA MET A 1 26.07 1.54 24.42
C MET A 1 24.82 0.67 24.25
N ALA A 2 24.07 0.32 25.32
CA ALA A 2 22.89 -0.55 25.20
C ALA A 2 21.70 0.12 24.46
N ALA A 3 21.40 1.40 24.74
CA ALA A 3 20.31 2.14 24.11
C ALA A 3 20.44 2.22 22.57
N LEU A 4 21.64 2.51 22.06
CA LEU A 4 21.91 2.56 20.60
C LEU A 4 21.61 1.23 19.90
N ARG A 5 21.95 0.09 20.55
CA ARG A 5 21.70 -1.24 19.99
C ARG A 5 20.21 -1.57 19.97
N VAL A 6 19.46 -1.15 21.00
CA VAL A 6 18.00 -1.33 21.07
C VAL A 6 17.32 -0.54 19.96
N GLU A 7 17.68 0.74 19.78
CA GLU A 7 17.14 1.56 18.70
C GLU A 7 17.47 0.99 17.31
N TRP A 8 18.70 0.48 17.11
CA TRP A 8 19.06 -0.17 15.85
C TRP A 8 18.25 -1.44 15.56
N VAL A 9 18.07 -2.31 16.55
CA VAL A 9 17.25 -3.53 16.38
C VAL A 9 15.80 -3.17 16.08
N LYS A 10 15.26 -2.14 16.74
CA LYS A 10 13.89 -1.66 16.52
C LYS A 10 13.70 -1.09 15.12
N ALA A 11 14.60 -0.20 14.68
CA ALA A 11 14.59 0.34 13.33
C ALA A 11 14.72 -0.77 12.28
N ARG A 12 15.61 -1.74 12.50
CA ARG A 12 15.79 -2.88 11.60
C ARG A 12 14.55 -3.78 11.53
N ALA A 13 13.92 -4.08 12.66
CA ALA A 13 12.67 -4.84 12.69
C ALA A 13 11.56 -4.11 11.93
N HIS A 14 11.46 -2.79 12.10
CA HIS A 14 10.53 -1.95 11.36
C HIS A 14 10.79 -2.04 9.85
N THR A 15 12.04 -1.83 9.41
CA THR A 15 12.41 -1.95 7.98
C THR A 15 12.09 -3.32 7.40
N LEU A 16 12.30 -4.40 8.15
CA LEU A 16 11.95 -5.76 7.71
C LEU A 16 10.43 -5.92 7.52
N CYS A 17 9.62 -5.50 8.49
CA CYS A 17 8.16 -5.53 8.37
C CYS A 17 7.65 -4.64 7.24
N TRP A 18 8.26 -3.48 7.00
CA TRP A 18 7.84 -2.58 5.93
C TRP A 18 8.09 -3.18 4.55
N ASN A 19 9.21 -3.90 4.38
CA ASN A 19 9.46 -4.61 3.12
C ASN A 19 8.39 -5.67 2.85
N GLU A 20 8.00 -6.45 3.87
CA GLU A 20 6.92 -7.43 3.76
C GLU A 20 5.59 -6.75 3.40
N GLU A 21 5.24 -5.67 4.11
CA GLU A 21 4.00 -4.93 3.87
C GLU A 21 3.94 -4.35 2.44
N VAL A 22 5.04 -3.79 1.94
CA VAL A 22 5.12 -3.27 0.55
C VAL A 22 4.90 -4.40 -0.47
N LEU A 23 5.43 -5.60 -0.22
CA LEU A 23 5.20 -6.77 -1.08
C LEU A 23 3.74 -7.23 -1.02
N LEU A 24 3.15 -7.30 0.17
CA LEU A 24 1.73 -7.65 0.34
C LEU A 24 0.80 -6.65 -0.35
N LEU A 25 1.06 -5.35 -0.21
CA LEU A 25 0.28 -4.31 -0.89
C LEU A 25 0.33 -4.45 -2.41
N ARG A 26 1.52 -4.70 -2.99
CA ARG A 26 1.66 -4.94 -4.44
C ARG A 26 0.87 -6.16 -4.91
N GLU A 27 0.87 -7.22 -4.12
CA GLU A 27 0.09 -8.41 -4.42
C GLU A 27 -1.42 -8.14 -4.31
N GLU A 28 -1.85 -7.38 -3.31
CA GLU A 28 -3.26 -7.04 -3.13
C GLU A 28 -3.78 -6.13 -4.25
N MET A 29 -2.95 -5.20 -4.74
CA MET A 29 -3.23 -4.43 -5.95
C MET A 29 -3.48 -5.35 -7.15
N ARG A 30 -2.59 -6.33 -7.37
CA ARG A 30 -2.73 -7.31 -8.46
C ARG A 30 -3.99 -8.17 -8.29
N ARG A 31 -4.28 -8.64 -7.08
CA ARG A 31 -5.46 -9.45 -6.76
C ARG A 31 -6.75 -8.69 -6.97
N THR A 32 -6.85 -7.46 -6.49
CA THR A 32 -8.00 -6.59 -6.68
C THR A 32 -8.35 -6.45 -8.16
N ARG A 33 -7.38 -6.17 -9.03
CA ARG A 33 -7.61 -6.08 -10.48
C ARG A 33 -8.07 -7.40 -11.09
N THR A 34 -7.45 -8.50 -10.68
CA THR A 34 -7.81 -9.85 -11.16
C THR A 34 -9.24 -10.19 -10.76
N PHE A 35 -9.64 -9.86 -9.52
CA PHE A 35 -10.98 -10.03 -9.02
C PHE A 35 -12.01 -9.21 -9.80
N LEU A 36 -11.73 -7.93 -10.07
CA LEU A 36 -12.63 -7.06 -10.83
C LEU A 36 -12.86 -7.58 -12.26
N GLU A 37 -11.81 -8.04 -12.93
CA GLU A 37 -11.90 -8.61 -14.27
C GLU A 37 -12.67 -9.95 -14.25
N TRP A 38 -12.40 -10.81 -13.28
CA TRP A 38 -13.18 -12.03 -13.07
C TRP A 38 -14.66 -11.72 -12.82
N LYS A 39 -14.96 -10.71 -11.98
CA LYS A 39 -16.33 -10.32 -11.65
C LYS A 39 -17.05 -9.72 -12.86
N ALA A 40 -16.34 -9.00 -13.73
CA ALA A 40 -16.89 -8.53 -15.00
C ALA A 40 -17.34 -9.69 -15.89
N ARG A 41 -16.50 -10.71 -16.06
CA ARG A 41 -16.84 -11.93 -16.81
C ARG A 41 -17.98 -12.70 -16.17
N TRP A 42 -18.01 -12.76 -14.85
CA TRP A 42 -19.12 -13.37 -14.11
C TRP A 42 -20.45 -12.68 -14.45
N TRP A 43 -20.49 -11.34 -14.45
CA TRP A 43 -21.68 -10.59 -14.86
C TRP A 43 -22.08 -10.84 -16.32
N GLU A 44 -21.13 -10.89 -17.26
CA GLU A 44 -21.42 -11.18 -18.67
C GLU A 44 -21.99 -12.59 -18.88
N ASN A 45 -21.45 -13.58 -18.17
CA ASN A 45 -21.99 -14.93 -18.21
C ASN A 45 -23.39 -14.97 -17.60
N HIS A 46 -23.60 -14.27 -16.48
CA HIS A 46 -24.90 -14.18 -15.84
C HIS A 46 -25.96 -13.56 -16.77
N ALA A 47 -25.60 -12.50 -17.51
CA ALA A 47 -26.47 -11.87 -18.50
C ALA A 47 -26.96 -12.85 -19.58
N LYS A 48 -26.11 -13.79 -20.01
CA LYS A 48 -26.46 -14.80 -21.03
C LYS A 48 -27.45 -15.84 -20.51
N PHE A 49 -27.34 -16.22 -19.24
CA PHE A 49 -28.26 -17.19 -18.62
C PHE A 49 -29.61 -16.60 -18.27
N THR A 50 -29.69 -15.28 -18.07
CA THR A 50 -30.95 -14.61 -17.71
C THR A 50 -31.93 -14.45 -18.87
N VAL A 51 -31.50 -14.61 -20.13
CA VAL A 51 -32.36 -14.46 -21.33
C VAL A 51 -33.30 -15.65 -21.49
N ASP A 52 -34.22 -15.79 -20.55
CA ASP A 52 -35.44 -16.58 -20.68
C ASP A 52 -36.62 -15.61 -20.92
N ASP A 53 -37.65 -16.04 -21.65
CA ASP A 53 -38.53 -15.28 -22.57
C ASP A 53 -39.46 -14.18 -21.96
N SER A 54 -39.08 -13.56 -20.83
CA SER A 54 -39.84 -12.53 -20.14
C SER A 54 -39.26 -11.12 -20.33
N LEU A 55 -40.09 -10.07 -20.41
CA LEU A 55 -39.63 -8.67 -20.47
C LEU A 55 -38.69 -8.28 -19.30
N SER A 56 -38.83 -8.94 -18.14
CA SER A 56 -37.95 -8.75 -16.99
C SER A 56 -36.52 -9.27 -17.21
N SER A 57 -36.32 -10.26 -18.09
CA SER A 57 -34.98 -10.78 -18.39
C SER A 57 -34.11 -9.81 -19.16
N GLU A 58 -34.70 -9.05 -20.08
CA GLU A 58 -34.00 -8.04 -20.86
C GLU A 58 -33.40 -6.96 -19.95
N GLY A 59 -34.17 -6.48 -18.97
CA GLY A 59 -33.70 -5.52 -17.97
C GLY A 59 -32.55 -6.06 -17.11
N MET A 60 -32.62 -7.33 -16.70
CA MET A 60 -31.54 -7.99 -15.95
C MET A 60 -30.28 -8.16 -16.78
N ALA A 61 -30.40 -8.55 -18.06
CA ALA A 61 -29.26 -8.68 -18.96
C ALA A 61 -28.58 -7.32 -19.18
N VAL A 62 -29.36 -6.26 -19.46
CA VAL A 62 -28.85 -4.89 -19.61
C VAL A 62 -28.12 -4.43 -18.34
N TYR A 63 -28.70 -4.69 -17.16
CA TYR A 63 -28.06 -4.36 -15.89
C TYR A 63 -26.75 -5.13 -15.69
N ALA A 64 -26.73 -6.43 -15.94
CA ALA A 64 -25.53 -7.26 -15.82
C ALA A 64 -24.41 -6.77 -16.76
N PHE A 65 -24.72 -6.41 -18.00
CA PHE A 65 -23.72 -5.79 -18.90
C PHE A 65 -23.20 -4.46 -18.38
N ARG A 66 -24.07 -3.59 -17.82
CA ARG A 66 -23.64 -2.34 -17.18
C ARG A 66 -22.69 -2.60 -16.01
N GLN A 67 -22.98 -3.61 -15.19
CA GLN A 67 -22.11 -4.02 -14.09
C GLN A 67 -20.76 -4.52 -14.60
N ALA A 68 -20.72 -5.34 -15.65
CA ALA A 68 -19.47 -5.79 -16.25
C ALA A 68 -18.59 -4.61 -16.72
N VAL A 69 -19.19 -3.63 -17.40
CA VAL A 69 -18.48 -2.41 -17.82
C VAL A 69 -17.97 -1.61 -16.61
N LEU A 70 -18.77 -1.46 -15.56
CA LEU A 70 -18.37 -0.74 -14.35
C LEU A 70 -17.17 -1.40 -13.67
N GLN A 71 -17.18 -2.72 -13.51
CA GLN A 71 -16.07 -3.47 -12.89
C GLN A 71 -14.76 -3.28 -13.68
N ARG A 72 -14.82 -3.31 -15.03
CA ARG A 72 -13.64 -3.04 -15.87
C ARG A 72 -13.15 -1.60 -15.75
N ARG A 73 -14.07 -0.63 -15.71
CA ARG A 73 -13.71 0.78 -15.48
C ARG A 73 -12.99 0.96 -14.14
N LEU A 74 -13.50 0.33 -13.08
CA LEU A 74 -12.87 0.36 -11.76
C LEU A 74 -11.48 -0.30 -11.76
N SER A 75 -11.32 -1.42 -12.46
CA SER A 75 -10.02 -2.08 -12.63
C SER A 75 -9.01 -1.17 -13.34
N ASN A 76 -9.46 -0.46 -14.38
CA ASN A 76 -8.63 0.49 -15.12
C ASN A 76 -8.29 1.74 -14.29
N SER A 77 -9.23 2.27 -13.51
CA SER A 77 -8.94 3.42 -12.63
C SER A 77 -7.92 3.06 -11.56
N PHE A 78 -8.01 1.86 -10.97
CA PHE A 78 -6.98 1.40 -10.03
C PHE A 78 -5.64 1.16 -10.69
N LEU A 79 -5.61 0.60 -11.92
CA LEU A 79 -4.37 0.47 -12.68
C LEU A 79 -3.70 1.83 -12.89
N GLN A 80 -4.46 2.84 -13.33
CA GLN A 80 -3.95 4.19 -13.54
C GLN A 80 -3.43 4.79 -12.23
N LEU A 81 -4.23 4.72 -11.16
CA LEU A 81 -3.87 5.25 -9.84
C LEU A 81 -2.56 4.63 -9.31
N TRP A 82 -2.44 3.30 -9.38
CA TRP A 82 -1.24 2.61 -8.89
C TRP A 82 -0.04 2.73 -9.82
N SER A 83 -0.26 2.85 -11.14
CA SER A 83 0.85 3.14 -12.06
C SER A 83 1.46 4.52 -11.77
N ALA A 84 0.63 5.53 -11.51
CA ALA A 84 1.08 6.86 -11.15
C ALA A 84 1.88 6.86 -9.84
N SER A 85 1.38 6.18 -8.79
CA SER A 85 2.08 6.14 -7.50
C SER A 85 3.38 5.34 -7.55
N LEU A 86 3.43 4.24 -8.32
CA LEU A 86 4.66 3.47 -8.50
C LEU A 86 5.72 4.24 -9.31
N THR A 87 5.31 4.98 -10.35
CA THR A 87 6.23 5.83 -11.12
C THR A 87 6.77 6.97 -10.28
N THR A 88 5.93 7.68 -9.50
CA THR A 88 6.38 8.74 -8.59
C THR A 88 7.41 8.22 -7.57
N ASN A 89 7.17 7.04 -6.99
CA ASN A 89 8.10 6.44 -6.04
C ASN A 89 9.43 6.02 -6.69
N GLN A 90 9.44 5.56 -7.94
CA GLN A 90 10.69 5.26 -8.66
C GLN A 90 11.52 6.51 -8.95
N VAL A 91 10.88 7.64 -9.25
CA VAL A 91 11.56 8.93 -9.48
C VAL A 91 12.21 9.43 -8.18
N HIS A 92 11.52 9.36 -7.05
CA HIS A 92 12.11 9.74 -5.75
C HIS A 92 13.25 8.81 -5.31
N ALA A 93 13.12 7.50 -5.51
CA ALA A 93 14.20 6.55 -5.20
C ALA A 93 15.44 6.73 -6.10
N SER A 94 15.26 7.24 -7.33
CA SER A 94 16.37 7.54 -8.25
C SER A 94 17.05 8.89 -7.95
N GLN A 95 16.39 9.76 -7.19
CA GLN A 95 16.91 11.07 -6.77
C GLN A 95 17.57 11.04 -5.40
N SER A 96 17.46 9.94 -4.64
CA SER A 96 18.12 9.74 -3.35
C SER A 96 19.49 9.07 -3.43
N ASN A 97 20.16 9.11 -4.58
CA ASN A 97 21.60 8.80 -4.68
C ASN A 97 22.37 10.12 -4.54
N VAL A 98 22.39 10.67 -3.33
CA VAL A 98 23.46 11.57 -2.90
C VAL A 98 24.31 10.74 -1.94
N ASP A 99 25.56 10.54 -2.33
CA ASP A 99 26.59 9.90 -1.52
C ASP A 99 26.70 10.60 -0.17
N GLU A 100 26.31 9.94 0.92
CA GLU A 100 26.64 10.38 2.28
C GLU A 100 27.05 9.15 3.11
N ASP A 101 28.30 8.73 2.91
CA ASP A 101 29.15 8.34 4.04
C ASP A 101 29.39 9.60 4.91
N GLU A 102 28.36 10.08 5.59
CA GLU A 102 28.53 11.02 6.69
C GLU A 102 28.41 10.23 7.99
N ASP A 103 29.56 10.06 8.65
CA ASP A 103 29.63 9.65 10.04
C ASP A 103 28.69 10.54 10.85
N ILE A 104 27.59 9.95 11.36
CA ILE A 104 26.73 10.62 12.33
C ILE A 104 27.57 10.82 13.60
N VAL A 105 28.24 11.98 13.70
CA VAL A 105 28.85 12.45 14.93
C VAL A 105 27.72 12.86 15.86
N ILE A 106 27.29 11.92 16.70
CA ILE A 106 26.45 12.24 17.85
C ILE A 106 27.31 13.06 18.80
N HIS A 107 27.23 14.39 18.70
CA HIS A 107 27.69 15.27 19.77
C HIS A 107 26.87 14.91 21.01
N GLY A 108 27.50 14.19 21.93
CA GLY A 108 26.93 13.90 23.23
C GLY A 108 26.75 15.21 23.97
N GLU A 109 25.53 15.74 23.93
CA GLU A 109 25.09 16.70 24.93
C GLU A 109 25.05 15.94 26.27
N THR A 110 26.13 16.10 27.04
CA THR A 110 26.13 15.81 28.45
C THR A 110 25.17 16.79 29.10
N TYR A 111 24.00 16.29 29.50
CA TYR A 111 23.16 17.00 30.45
C TYR A 111 23.98 17.09 31.74
N GLU A 112 24.51 18.28 32.01
CA GLU A 112 24.99 18.65 33.34
C GLU A 112 23.77 18.62 34.26
N ASP A 113 23.65 17.54 35.03
CA ASP A 113 22.69 17.41 36.12
C ASP A 113 23.28 18.14 37.33
N ASP A 114 23.19 19.47 37.30
CA ASP A 114 23.49 20.33 38.44
C ASP A 114 22.35 20.21 39.45
N ALA A 115 22.57 19.32 40.41
CA ALA A 115 22.20 19.32 41.83
C ALA A 115 20.96 20.12 42.28
N GLU A 116 20.06 19.45 43.01
CA GLU A 116 19.66 19.94 44.33
C GLU A 116 19.77 18.84 45.39
N ASP A 117 20.67 19.12 46.33
CA ASP A 117 20.94 18.46 47.59
C ASP A 117 19.97 19.06 48.62
N ASP A 118 18.87 18.38 48.94
CA ASP A 118 18.03 18.72 50.08
C ASP A 118 18.14 17.61 51.13
N LEU A 119 18.93 17.97 52.14
CA LEU A 119 19.28 17.25 53.35
C LEU A 119 18.05 16.83 54.17
N GLU A 120 18.12 15.60 54.70
CA GLU A 120 17.34 15.15 55.86
C GLU A 120 17.70 15.96 57.12
N ASP A 121 16.67 16.35 57.88
CA ASP A 121 16.65 16.30 59.36
C ASP A 121 15.20 16.08 59.86
#